data_AF-Q6VTB0-F1
#
_entry.id   AF-Q6VTB0-F1
#
_cell.length_a   1.000
_cell.length_b   1.000
_cell.length_c   1.000
_cell.angle_alpha   90.00
_cell.angle_beta   90.00
_cell.angle_gamma   90.00
#
_symmetry.space_group_name_H-M   'P 1'
#
loop_
_entity.id
_entity.type
_entity.pdbx_description
1 polymer ?
#
loop_
_entity_poly.entity_id
_entity_poly.type
_entity_poly.pdbx_seq_one_letter_code
_entity_poly.pdbx_strand_id
1 'polypeptide(L)'
;MVDLQIDDLNIASNETLITPEQLKRELPLTEAARKTVADGRQVIRDILDGNDHRLFVVIGPCSIHDLKAAYEYADRLKALAAEVTDTLFLVMRVYFEKPRTITGWKGLINDPYLDDSFKIQDGLHIGRQLLRNLAEKCLPTATEALDPISPQYLQDLISWSAIGARTTESQTHREMASGLSSGVGFKNGTGRQSD
;
A
#
# COMPACT_ATOMS: atom_id res chain seq x y z
N MET A 1 50.12 -0.48 2.52
CA MET A 1 49.09 -0.40 1.46
C MET A 1 48.26 0.82 1.77
N VAL A 2 48.05 1.70 0.79
CA VAL A 2 47.08 2.79 0.91
C VAL A 2 45.71 2.13 0.87
N ASP A 3 44.91 2.33 1.92
CA ASP A 3 43.54 1.83 1.96
C ASP A 3 42.71 2.71 1.03
N LEU A 4 42.52 2.24 -0.21
CA LEU A 4 41.65 2.89 -1.18
C LEU A 4 40.23 2.45 -0.84
N GLN A 5 39.49 3.33 -0.18
CA GLN A 5 38.07 3.12 0.05
C GLN A 5 37.36 3.00 -1.31
N ILE A 6 36.76 1.83 -1.57
CA ILE A 6 36.00 1.55 -2.81
C ILE A 6 34.50 1.42 -2.55
N ASP A 7 34.11 1.24 -1.29
CA ASP A 7 32.73 1.05 -0.86
C ASP A 7 32.13 2.36 -0.34
N ASP A 8 30.81 2.51 -0.52
CA ASP A 8 29.99 3.62 -0.01
C ASP A 8 30.44 5.03 -0.40
N LEU A 9 31.23 5.16 -1.46
CA LEU A 9 31.78 6.43 -1.96
C LEU A 9 30.73 7.53 -2.23
N ASN A 10 29.48 7.14 -2.54
CA ASN A 10 28.36 8.04 -2.82
C ASN A 10 27.21 7.88 -1.80
N ILE A 11 27.48 7.33 -0.62
CA ILE A 11 26.49 7.15 0.45
C ILE A 11 26.71 8.22 1.50
N ALA A 12 25.72 9.09 1.70
CA ALA A 12 25.80 10.15 2.70
C ALA A 12 25.65 9.61 4.14
N SER A 13 24.78 8.63 4.32
CA SER A 13 24.53 7.95 5.61
C SER A 13 23.77 6.64 5.38
N ASN A 14 23.82 5.75 6.38
CA ASN A 14 23.03 4.54 6.43
C ASN A 14 22.43 4.41 7.83
N GLU A 15 21.11 4.24 7.91
CA GLU A 15 20.37 4.11 9.16
C GLU A 15 19.60 2.79 9.15
N THR A 16 19.66 2.05 10.26
CA THR A 16 18.89 0.82 10.41
C THR A 16 17.44 1.16 10.73
N LEU A 17 16.51 0.68 9.90
CA LEU A 17 15.08 0.82 10.16
C LEU A 17 14.60 -0.15 11.25
N ILE A 18 13.53 0.23 11.95
CA ILE A 18 12.73 -0.70 12.75
C ILE A 18 12.40 -1.96 11.92
N THR A 19 12.45 -3.14 12.52
CA THR A 19 12.10 -4.37 11.79
C THR A 19 10.57 -4.50 11.58
N PRO A 20 10.12 -5.26 10.57
CA PRO A 20 8.69 -5.53 10.38
C PRO A 20 8.03 -6.19 11.60
N GLU A 21 8.76 -7.05 12.30
CA GLU A 21 8.26 -7.72 13.50
C GLU A 21 8.07 -6.74 14.65
N GLN A 22 9.03 -5.85 14.90
CA GLN A 22 8.92 -4.81 15.93
C GLN A 22 7.73 -3.89 15.63
N LEU A 23 7.61 -3.39 14.40
CA LEU A 23 6.48 -2.53 14.02
C LEU A 23 5.13 -3.25 14.22
N LYS A 24 5.03 -4.53 13.86
CA LYS A 24 3.82 -5.34 14.06
C LYS A 24 3.51 -5.63 15.53
N ARG A 25 4.52 -5.69 16.39
CA ARG A 25 4.35 -5.82 17.85
C ARG A 25 3.86 -4.51 18.47
N GLU A 26 4.38 -3.37 18.01
CA GLU A 26 3.94 -2.05 18.47
C GLU A 26 2.53 -1.70 17.97
N LEU A 27 2.21 -2.10 16.73
CA LEU A 27 0.91 -1.88 16.10
C LEU A 27 0.29 -3.22 15.64
N PRO A 28 -0.19 -4.05 16.58
CA PRO A 28 -0.78 -5.35 16.25
C PRO A 28 -2.11 -5.18 15.51
N LEU A 29 -2.42 -6.15 14.66
CA LEU A 29 -3.75 -6.31 14.09
C LEU A 29 -4.76 -6.57 15.21
N THR A 30 -5.84 -5.79 15.23
CA THR A 30 -7.04 -6.15 15.99
C THR A 30 -7.83 -7.22 15.26
N GLU A 31 -8.71 -7.91 15.99
CA GLU A 31 -9.55 -8.95 15.39
C GLU A 31 -10.49 -8.37 14.32
N ALA A 32 -11.04 -7.18 14.55
CA ALA A 32 -11.84 -6.45 13.57
C ALA A 32 -11.04 -6.18 12.28
N ALA A 33 -9.84 -5.63 12.40
CA ALA A 33 -8.98 -5.37 11.25
C ALA A 33 -8.62 -6.67 10.49
N ARG A 34 -8.26 -7.73 11.22
CA ARG A 34 -7.97 -9.05 10.64
C ARG A 34 -9.15 -9.58 9.83
N LYS A 35 -10.35 -9.53 10.41
CA LYS A 35 -11.58 -9.96 9.75
C LYS A 35 -11.86 -9.14 8.49
N THR A 36 -11.79 -7.82 8.56
CA THR A 36 -12.01 -6.94 7.40
C THR A 36 -11.04 -7.23 6.26
N VAL A 37 -9.76 -7.43 6.56
CA VAL A 37 -8.76 -7.74 5.53
C VAL A 37 -9.01 -9.14 4.93
N ALA A 38 -9.24 -10.14 5.79
CA ALA A 38 -9.49 -11.52 5.35
C ALA A 38 -10.74 -11.62 4.47
N ASP A 39 -11.86 -11.06 4.92
CA ASP A 39 -13.11 -11.02 4.18
C ASP A 39 -12.95 -10.23 2.88
N GLY A 40 -12.29 -9.07 2.93
CA GLY A 40 -12.05 -8.25 1.74
C GLY A 40 -11.21 -8.96 0.69
N ARG A 41 -10.20 -9.74 1.11
CA ARG A 41 -9.43 -10.58 0.18
C ARG A 41 -10.29 -11.69 -0.41
N GLN A 42 -11.15 -12.31 0.40
CA GLN A 42 -12.02 -13.39 -0.07
C GLN A 42 -13.03 -12.87 -1.10
N VAL A 43 -13.73 -11.78 -0.79
CA VAL A 43 -14.68 -11.15 -1.71
C VAL A 43 -14.01 -10.76 -3.03
N ILE A 44 -12.82 -10.18 -2.98
CA ILE A 44 -12.08 -9.81 -4.20
C ILE A 44 -11.71 -11.05 -5.02
N ARG A 45 -11.30 -12.14 -4.38
CA ARG A 45 -11.06 -13.42 -5.07
C ARG A 45 -12.34 -13.95 -5.70
N ASP A 46 -13.45 -13.99 -4.96
CA ASP A 46 -14.73 -14.49 -5.46
C ASP A 46 -15.24 -13.68 -6.66
N ILE A 47 -15.04 -12.36 -6.65
CA ILE A 47 -15.36 -11.49 -7.80
C ILE A 47 -14.45 -11.81 -9.00
N LEU A 48 -13.14 -11.96 -8.79
CA LEU A 48 -12.19 -12.28 -9.87
C LEU A 48 -12.44 -13.67 -10.48
N ASP A 49 -12.88 -14.63 -9.67
CA ASP A 49 -13.21 -15.99 -10.09
C ASP A 49 -14.63 -16.10 -10.69
N GLY A 50 -15.43 -15.02 -10.65
CA GLY A 50 -16.81 -15.00 -11.15
C GLY A 50 -17.83 -15.68 -10.23
N ASN A 51 -17.45 -16.02 -9.00
CA ASN A 51 -18.34 -16.59 -7.98
C ASN A 51 -19.18 -15.52 -7.26
N ASP A 52 -18.75 -14.26 -7.31
CA ASP A 52 -19.50 -13.08 -6.86
C ASP A 52 -19.74 -12.15 -8.05
N HIS A 53 -21.00 -11.83 -8.31
CA HIS A 53 -21.43 -11.03 -9.45
C HIS A 53 -21.10 -9.53 -9.35
N ARG A 54 -20.70 -9.05 -8.17
CA ARG A 54 -20.41 -7.63 -7.93
C ARG A 54 -19.15 -7.19 -8.65
N LEU A 55 -19.02 -5.88 -8.86
CA LEU A 55 -17.76 -5.27 -9.30
C LEU A 55 -17.02 -4.70 -8.09
N PHE A 56 -15.74 -5.06 -7.90
CA PHE A 56 -14.93 -4.36 -6.92
C PHE A 56 -14.37 -3.06 -7.51
N VAL A 57 -14.38 -1.99 -6.72
CA VAL A 57 -13.94 -0.66 -7.14
C VAL A 57 -12.87 -0.16 -6.19
N VAL A 58 -11.65 0.01 -6.71
CA VAL A 58 -10.56 0.66 -6.00
C VAL A 58 -10.67 2.18 -6.20
N ILE A 59 -11.06 2.91 -5.15
CA ILE A 59 -11.32 4.35 -5.23
C ILE A 59 -10.75 5.09 -4.01
N GLY A 60 -10.19 6.27 -4.25
CA GLY A 60 -9.60 7.09 -3.19
C GLY A 60 -8.62 8.13 -3.73
N PRO A 61 -7.97 8.88 -2.82
CA PRO A 61 -6.96 9.87 -3.16
C PRO A 61 -5.83 9.29 -4.01
N CYS A 62 -5.18 10.14 -4.81
CA CYS A 62 -4.05 9.69 -5.64
C CYS A 62 -2.85 9.25 -4.78
N SER A 63 -2.61 9.95 -3.68
CA SER A 63 -1.67 9.61 -2.61
C SER A 63 -2.13 10.24 -1.30
N ILE A 64 -1.93 9.53 -0.18
CA ILE A 64 -2.24 10.01 1.17
C ILE A 64 -1.12 10.92 1.66
N HIS A 65 -1.44 12.16 2.01
CA HIS A 65 -0.51 13.13 2.60
C HIS A 65 -1.09 13.83 3.84
N ASP A 66 -2.42 13.82 3.99
CA ASP A 66 -3.15 14.36 5.16
C ASP A 66 -4.02 13.24 5.75
N LEU A 67 -3.73 12.88 7.01
CA LEU A 67 -4.46 11.84 7.73
C LEU A 67 -5.89 12.23 8.04
N LYS A 68 -6.15 13.50 8.36
CA LYS A 68 -7.49 13.98 8.68
C LYS A 68 -8.39 13.87 7.46
N ALA A 69 -7.89 14.33 6.31
CA ALA A 69 -8.60 14.18 5.04
C ALA A 69 -8.82 12.71 4.65
N ALA A 70 -7.84 11.84 4.93
CA ALA A 70 -7.97 10.40 4.69
C ALA A 70 -9.09 9.77 5.53
N TYR A 71 -9.21 10.11 6.82
CA TYR A 71 -10.28 9.62 7.67
C TYR A 71 -11.66 10.17 7.27
N GLU A 72 -11.75 11.45 6.94
CA GLU A 72 -13.00 12.05 6.45
C GLU A 72 -13.48 11.38 5.16
N TYR A 73 -12.54 11.11 4.23
CA TYR A 73 -12.83 10.36 3.02
C TYR A 73 -13.32 8.95 3.33
N ALA A 74 -12.66 8.25 4.25
CA ALA A 74 -13.02 6.89 4.64
C ALA A 74 -14.42 6.80 5.24
N ASP A 75 -14.81 7.76 6.09
CA ASP A 75 -16.13 7.79 6.70
C ASP A 75 -17.23 8.00 5.64
N ARG A 76 -17.00 8.85 4.64
CA ARG A 76 -17.91 9.03 3.49
C ARG A 76 -17.97 7.79 2.61
N LEU A 77 -16.81 7.19 2.31
CA LEU A 77 -16.74 5.97 1.49
C LEU A 77 -17.44 4.80 2.18
N LYS A 78 -17.34 4.68 3.50
CA LYS A 78 -18.04 3.67 4.28
C LYS A 78 -19.56 3.84 4.21
N ALA A 79 -20.06 5.06 4.31
CA ALA A 79 -21.49 5.33 4.15
C ALA A 79 -21.98 4.90 2.75
N LEU A 80 -21.25 5.32 1.70
CA LEU A 80 -21.56 4.93 0.33
C LEU A 80 -21.48 3.40 0.14
N ALA A 81 -20.47 2.73 0.71
CA ALA A 81 -20.30 1.28 0.59
C ALA A 81 -21.52 0.51 1.13
N ALA A 82 -22.19 1.02 2.16
CA ALA A 82 -23.41 0.42 2.69
C ALA A 82 -24.60 0.56 1.73
N GLU A 83 -24.65 1.65 0.94
CA GLU A 83 -25.73 1.92 -0.01
C GLU A 83 -25.63 1.11 -1.30
N VAL A 84 -24.42 0.70 -1.70
CA VAL A 84 -24.17 0.01 -2.98
C VAL A 84 -23.72 -1.45 -2.85
N THR A 85 -23.82 -2.02 -1.64
CA THR A 85 -23.20 -3.32 -1.30
C THR A 85 -23.72 -4.52 -2.09
N ASP A 86 -24.91 -4.41 -2.69
CA ASP A 86 -25.56 -5.43 -3.51
C ASP A 86 -24.92 -5.54 -4.91
N THR A 87 -24.32 -4.45 -5.42
CA THR A 87 -23.78 -4.36 -6.78
C THR A 87 -22.29 -4.08 -6.83
N LEU A 88 -21.76 -3.32 -5.86
CA LEU A 88 -20.37 -2.88 -5.82
C LEU A 88 -19.68 -3.28 -4.51
N PHE A 89 -18.42 -3.68 -4.61
CA PHE A 89 -17.53 -3.87 -3.46
C PHE A 89 -16.45 -2.78 -3.43
N LEU A 90 -16.64 -1.77 -2.57
CA LEU A 90 -15.74 -0.62 -2.52
C LEU A 90 -14.48 -0.92 -1.70
N VAL A 91 -13.31 -0.63 -2.28
CA VAL A 91 -12.00 -0.78 -1.65
C VAL A 91 -11.32 0.58 -1.65
N MET A 92 -10.94 1.08 -0.46
CA MET A 92 -10.29 2.38 -0.37
C MET A 92 -8.88 2.31 -0.93
N ARG A 93 -8.57 3.17 -1.89
CA ARG A 93 -7.21 3.39 -2.36
C ARG A 93 -6.40 4.16 -1.31
N VAL A 94 -5.36 3.52 -0.76
CA VAL A 94 -4.45 4.07 0.25
C VAL A 94 -3.01 3.95 -0.27
N TYR A 95 -2.65 4.85 -1.18
CA TYR A 95 -1.30 4.87 -1.75
C TYR A 95 -0.46 5.89 -0.98
N PHE A 96 0.65 5.47 -0.40
CA PHE A 96 1.51 6.40 0.35
C PHE A 96 2.46 7.17 -0.54
N GLU A 97 2.78 6.62 -1.70
CA GLU A 97 3.80 7.18 -2.58
C GLU A 97 3.31 7.19 -4.02
N LYS A 98 4.00 7.99 -4.84
CA LYS A 98 3.81 8.00 -6.28
C LYS A 98 5.17 7.89 -6.95
N PRO A 99 5.41 6.89 -7.82
CA PRO A 99 6.65 6.83 -8.58
C PRO A 99 6.74 8.04 -9.52
N ARG A 100 7.78 8.87 -9.37
CA ARG A 100 8.04 10.07 -10.17
C ARG A 100 9.45 10.04 -10.76
N THR A 101 9.58 10.63 -11.95
CA THR A 101 10.86 10.83 -12.66
C THR A 101 11.49 12.19 -12.38
N ILE A 102 10.75 13.12 -11.77
CA ILE A 102 11.19 14.46 -11.38
C ILE A 102 11.32 14.58 -9.87
N THR A 103 12.14 15.53 -9.40
CA THR A 103 12.27 15.88 -7.98
C THR A 103 10.94 16.36 -7.41
N GLY A 104 10.68 16.05 -6.15
CA GLY A 104 9.44 16.36 -5.44
C GLY A 104 9.19 15.39 -4.28
N TRP A 105 8.11 15.63 -3.54
CA TRP A 105 7.74 14.86 -2.36
C TRP A 105 7.68 13.34 -2.62
N LYS A 106 8.30 12.59 -1.71
CA LYS A 106 8.57 11.14 -1.84
C LYS A 106 7.47 10.26 -1.26
N GLY A 107 6.42 10.86 -0.72
CA GLY A 107 5.28 10.14 -0.15
C GLY A 107 5.36 10.01 1.37
N LEU A 108 4.24 9.60 1.97
CA LEU A 108 4.02 9.65 3.42
C LEU A 108 4.95 8.72 4.21
N ILE A 109 5.31 7.56 3.64
CA ILE A 109 6.27 6.66 4.30
C ILE A 109 7.65 7.31 4.32
N ASN A 110 8.10 7.86 3.19
CA ASN A 110 9.44 8.42 3.09
C ASN A 110 9.59 9.77 3.81
N ASP A 111 8.63 10.67 3.67
CA ASP A 111 8.67 12.04 4.19
C ASP A 111 7.32 12.43 4.81
N PRO A 112 7.01 11.93 6.02
CA PRO A 112 5.69 12.10 6.64
C PRO A 112 5.36 13.55 7.03
N TYR A 113 6.38 14.40 7.17
CA TYR A 113 6.23 15.78 7.65
C TYR A 113 6.28 16.82 6.53
N LEU A 114 6.44 16.39 5.27
CA LEU A 114 6.48 17.27 4.08
C LEU A 114 7.60 18.33 4.17
N ASP A 115 8.70 17.99 4.83
CA ASP A 115 9.81 18.89 5.15
C ASP A 115 11.19 18.33 4.75
N ASP A 116 11.20 17.28 3.92
CA ASP A 116 12.40 16.57 3.46
C ASP A 116 13.26 16.01 4.63
N SER A 117 12.64 15.73 5.79
CA SER A 117 13.34 15.16 6.96
C SER A 117 13.61 13.66 6.87
N PHE A 118 13.00 12.97 5.90
CA PHE A 118 13.12 11.53 5.64
C PHE A 118 12.91 10.64 6.88
N LYS A 119 11.95 10.99 7.74
CA LYS A 119 11.60 10.22 8.95
C LYS A 119 10.82 8.95 8.61
N ILE A 120 11.47 8.01 7.92
CA ILE A 120 10.88 6.78 7.38
C ILE A 120 10.24 5.94 8.49
N GLN A 121 10.90 5.81 9.64
CA GLN A 121 10.33 5.06 10.77
C GLN A 121 9.01 5.68 11.24
N ASP A 122 8.91 7.00 11.36
CA ASP A 122 7.66 7.67 11.72
C ASP A 122 6.59 7.46 10.63
N GLY A 123 6.99 7.56 9.37
CA GLY A 123 6.14 7.27 8.21
C GLY A 123 5.55 5.86 8.23
N LEU A 124 6.36 4.85 8.58
CA LEU A 124 5.91 3.46 8.74
C LEU A 124 4.87 3.31 9.86
N HIS A 125 5.07 3.94 11.01
CA HIS A 125 4.10 3.95 12.12
C HIS A 125 2.79 4.62 11.70
N ILE A 126 2.88 5.81 11.11
CA ILE A 126 1.73 6.58 10.64
C ILE A 126 0.94 5.80 9.58
N GLY A 127 1.62 5.25 8.58
CA GLY A 127 0.99 4.49 7.50
C GLY A 127 0.32 3.21 8.00
N ARG A 128 0.99 2.46 8.88
CA ARG A 128 0.41 1.25 9.49
C ARG A 128 -0.79 1.58 10.38
N GLN A 129 -0.68 2.60 11.22
CA GLN A 129 -1.79 3.03 12.08
C GLN A 129 -3.00 3.49 11.27
N LEU A 130 -2.78 4.22 10.17
CA LEU A 130 -3.85 4.60 9.24
C LEU A 130 -4.56 3.37 8.69
N LEU A 131 -3.82 2.45 8.08
CA LEU A 131 -4.39 1.22 7.50
C LEU A 131 -5.14 0.39 8.53
N ARG A 132 -4.60 0.24 9.75
CA ARG A 132 -5.25 -0.45 10.86
C ARG A 132 -6.57 0.21 11.23
N ASN A 133 -6.60 1.53 11.40
CA ASN A 133 -7.81 2.27 11.75
C ASN A 133 -8.89 2.19 10.67
N LEU A 134 -8.49 2.18 9.39
CA LEU A 134 -9.41 1.98 8.26
C LEU A 134 -10.01 0.56 8.27
N ALA A 135 -9.17 -0.45 8.50
CA ALA A 135 -9.63 -1.83 8.61
C ALA A 135 -10.56 -2.03 9.83
N GLU A 136 -10.28 -1.41 10.98
CA GLU A 136 -11.17 -1.41 12.15
C GLU A 136 -12.54 -0.76 11.87
N LYS A 137 -12.61 0.15 10.89
CA LYS A 137 -13.86 0.73 10.39
C LYS A 137 -14.57 -0.17 9.38
N CYS A 138 -14.14 -1.41 9.18
CA CYS A 138 -14.67 -2.34 8.18
C CYS A 138 -14.44 -1.89 6.73
N LEU A 139 -13.42 -1.08 6.47
CA LEU A 139 -13.10 -0.61 5.12
C LEU A 139 -11.87 -1.34 4.59
N PRO A 140 -11.99 -2.22 3.58
CA PRO A 140 -10.84 -2.86 2.95
C PRO A 140 -10.00 -1.82 2.20
N THR A 141 -8.69 -2.03 2.18
CA THR A 141 -7.74 -1.08 1.58
C THR A 141 -6.93 -1.70 0.44
N ALA A 142 -6.52 -0.83 -0.49
CA ALA A 142 -5.70 -1.16 -1.64
C ALA A 142 -4.47 -0.25 -1.71
N THR A 143 -3.32 -0.82 -2.06
CA THR A 143 -2.06 -0.08 -2.25
C THR A 143 -1.35 -0.45 -3.56
N GLU A 144 -0.28 0.24 -3.91
CA GLU A 144 0.66 -0.16 -4.98
C GLU A 144 1.93 -0.71 -4.32
N ALA A 145 2.35 -1.91 -4.71
CA ALA A 145 3.58 -2.52 -4.21
C ALA A 145 4.77 -2.01 -5.04
N LEU A 146 5.46 -0.98 -4.50
CA LEU A 146 6.50 -0.22 -5.20
C LEU A 146 7.91 -0.78 -5.01
N ASP A 147 8.12 -1.58 -3.97
CA ASP A 147 9.40 -2.16 -3.59
C ASP A 147 9.16 -3.48 -2.83
N PRO A 148 10.15 -4.39 -2.78
CA PRO A 148 9.99 -5.71 -2.14
C PRO A 148 10.05 -5.68 -0.61
N ILE A 149 10.33 -4.54 0.02
CA ILE A 149 10.55 -4.40 1.47
C ILE A 149 9.27 -3.94 2.17
N SER A 150 8.62 -2.89 1.65
CA SER A 150 7.41 -2.30 2.25
C SER A 150 6.26 -3.29 2.50
N PRO A 151 6.02 -4.36 1.70
CA PRO A 151 5.00 -5.35 2.00
C PRO A 151 5.21 -6.03 3.36
N GLN A 152 6.46 -6.23 3.80
CA GLN A 152 6.71 -6.87 5.09
C GLN A 152 6.12 -6.07 6.26
N TYR A 153 6.07 -4.74 6.13
CA TYR A 153 5.57 -3.84 7.18
C TYR A 153 4.05 -3.67 7.17
N LEU A 154 3.42 -3.69 5.99
CA LEU A 154 2.06 -3.18 5.81
C LEU A 154 1.09 -4.17 5.15
N GLN A 155 1.59 -5.21 4.46
CA GLN A 155 0.75 -6.05 3.59
C GLN A 155 -0.33 -6.83 4.35
N ASP A 156 -0.15 -7.09 5.65
CA ASP A 156 -1.15 -7.73 6.50
C ASP A 156 -2.43 -6.89 6.71
N LEU A 157 -2.43 -5.63 6.27
CA LEU A 157 -3.57 -4.72 6.26
C LEU A 157 -4.17 -4.43 4.87
N ILE A 158 -3.64 -5.07 3.82
CA ILE A 158 -4.01 -4.81 2.42
C ILE A 158 -4.91 -5.92 1.87
N SER A 159 -6.03 -5.54 1.26
CA SER A 159 -6.98 -6.46 0.62
C SER A 159 -6.70 -6.67 -0.88
N TRP A 160 -6.11 -5.68 -1.56
CA TRP A 160 -5.71 -5.76 -2.97
C TRP A 160 -4.47 -4.92 -3.26
N SER A 161 -3.62 -5.38 -4.16
CA SER A 161 -2.37 -4.69 -4.52
C SER A 161 -2.31 -4.40 -6.01
N ALA A 162 -1.78 -3.24 -6.39
CA ALA A 162 -1.38 -2.95 -7.75
C ALA A 162 0.12 -3.19 -7.95
N ILE A 163 0.49 -3.65 -9.14
CA ILE A 163 1.83 -3.47 -9.71
C ILE A 163 1.74 -2.36 -10.77
N GLY A 164 2.58 -1.35 -10.63
CA GLY A 164 2.58 -0.14 -11.45
C GLY A 164 2.95 -0.39 -12.91
N ALA A 165 2.52 0.50 -13.81
CA ALA A 165 2.83 0.40 -15.25
C ALA A 165 4.33 0.46 -15.56
N ARG A 166 5.14 1.03 -14.65
CA ARG A 166 6.60 1.11 -14.77
C ARG A 166 7.32 -0.07 -14.13
N THR A 167 6.63 -0.88 -13.34
CA THR A 167 7.19 -2.01 -12.60
C THR A 167 6.59 -3.36 -13.03
N THR A 168 5.53 -3.36 -13.84
CA THR A 168 4.85 -4.56 -14.36
C THR A 168 5.79 -5.50 -15.14
N GLU A 169 6.77 -4.94 -15.85
CA GLU A 169 7.78 -5.71 -16.60
C GLU A 169 8.99 -6.13 -15.76
N SER A 170 9.11 -5.64 -14.52
CA SER A 170 10.22 -5.96 -13.62
C SER A 170 10.06 -7.37 -13.05
N GLN A 171 11.09 -8.20 -13.23
CA GLN A 171 11.13 -9.55 -12.68
C GLN A 171 10.95 -9.56 -11.15
N THR A 172 11.70 -8.73 -10.42
CA THR A 172 11.61 -8.64 -8.95
C THR A 172 10.19 -8.31 -8.47
N HIS A 173 9.46 -7.46 -9.22
CA HIS A 173 8.07 -7.12 -8.86
C HIS A 173 7.10 -8.26 -9.17
N ARG A 174 7.33 -9.04 -10.23
CA ARG A 174 6.55 -10.25 -10.54
C ARG A 174 6.79 -11.35 -9.52
N GLU A 175 8.05 -11.54 -9.10
CA GLU A 175 8.42 -12.47 -8.03
C GLU A 175 7.79 -12.06 -6.71
N MET A 176 7.87 -10.78 -6.33
CA MET A 176 7.15 -10.25 -5.17
C MET A 176 5.65 -10.53 -5.27
N ALA A 177 5.02 -10.22 -6.41
CA ALA A 177 3.58 -10.41 -6.63
C ALA A 177 3.14 -11.87 -6.41
N SER A 178 3.97 -12.86 -6.77
CA SER A 178 3.69 -14.28 -6.54
C SER A 178 3.59 -14.67 -5.06
N GLY A 179 4.19 -13.88 -4.17
CA GLY A 179 4.16 -14.09 -2.72
C GLY A 179 3.18 -13.19 -1.96
N LEU A 180 2.50 -12.25 -2.63
CA LEU A 180 1.55 -11.35 -1.97
C LEU A 180 0.28 -12.10 -1.57
N SER A 181 -0.19 -11.91 -0.34
CA SER A 181 -1.39 -12.59 0.18
C SER A 181 -2.72 -12.02 -0.33
N SER A 182 -2.69 -10.91 -1.06
CA SER A 182 -3.87 -10.23 -1.62
C SER A 182 -4.04 -10.55 -3.11
N GLY A 183 -5.21 -10.27 -3.69
CA GLY A 183 -5.31 -10.17 -5.15
C GLY A 183 -4.34 -9.11 -5.69
N VAL A 184 -3.78 -9.34 -6.88
CA VAL A 184 -2.81 -8.43 -7.52
C VAL A 184 -3.28 -8.03 -8.92
N GLY A 185 -3.35 -6.73 -9.19
CA GLY A 185 -3.59 -6.20 -10.52
C GLY A 185 -2.33 -5.63 -11.16
N PHE A 186 -1.98 -6.10 -12.35
CA PHE A 186 -0.88 -5.55 -13.15
C PHE A 186 -1.41 -4.48 -14.09
N LYS A 187 -0.89 -3.25 -13.98
CA LYS A 187 -1.18 -2.20 -14.97
C LYS A 187 -0.45 -2.52 -16.27
N ASN A 188 -1.07 -2.22 -17.41
CA ASN A 188 -0.39 -2.26 -18.71
C ASN A 188 0.78 -1.26 -18.74
N GLY A 189 1.81 -1.56 -19.54
CA GLY A 189 3.00 -0.72 -19.69
C GLY A 189 2.67 0.71 -20.13
N THR A 190 3.59 1.65 -19.88
CA THR A 190 3.42 3.05 -20.32
C THR A 190 3.62 3.24 -21.82
N GLY A 191 4.22 2.26 -22.49
CA GLY A 191 4.21 2.16 -23.96
C GLY A 191 2.87 1.60 -24.43
N ARG A 192 2.37 2.05 -25.57
CA ARG A 192 1.18 1.49 -26.22
C ARG A 192 1.46 0.06 -26.67
N GLN A 193 1.44 -0.90 -25.76
CA GLN A 193 1.46 -2.33 -26.08
C GLN A 193 0.57 -3.03 -25.05
N SER A 194 -0.72 -2.97 -25.34
CA SER A 194 -1.64 -4.04 -25.01
C SER A 194 -1.94 -4.70 -26.36
N ASP A 195 -1.07 -5.63 -26.75
CA ASP A 195 -1.40 -6.63 -27.78
C ASP A 195 -2.27 -7.72 -27.14
#